data_AF-A0A536GYR9-F1
#
_entry.id   AF-A0A536GYR9-F1
#
_cell.length_a   1.000
_cell.length_b   1.000
_cell.length_c   1.000
_cell.angle_alpha   90.00
_cell.angle_beta   90.00
_cell.angle_gamma   90.00
#
_symmetry.space_group_name_H-M   'P 1'
#
loop_
_entity.id
_entity.type
_entity.pdbx_description
1 polymer ?
#
loop_
_entity_poly.entity_id
_entity_poly.type
_entity_poly.pdbx_seq_one_letter_code
_entity_poly.pdbx_strand_id
1 'polypeptide(L)'
;MNRRRLALAALALGLLGSQAGHLFAYQLRFGAAAQQIQSTGAHAYFPMVAKTALGAISAALIAGLVLVGLARILSGRRVRTDSEPSFISLLAVLFSLQLATFALQEIAEALAAGTSFGSAADLLLWGTLGQLPVAIVAASALRWLSTHVESAVGLIRDVVRAASSMLPAPAPSVVPAFAAPDMAWLISRVAGSSLAKRGPPTSLRISL
;
A
#
# COMPACT_ATOMS: atom_id res chain seq x y z
N MET A 1 -7.58 2.80 8.79
CA MET A 1 -6.20 2.49 9.18
C MET A 1 -6.25 2.09 10.65
N ASN A 2 -5.47 1.10 11.12
CA ASN A 2 -5.50 0.81 12.57
C ASN A 2 -4.99 2.01 13.39
N ARG A 3 -5.47 2.15 14.65
CA ARG A 3 -5.16 3.31 15.50
C ARG A 3 -3.66 3.54 15.67
N ARG A 4 -2.87 2.48 15.75
CA ARG A 4 -1.41 2.55 15.89
C ARG A 4 -0.75 3.19 14.66
N ARG A 5 -1.11 2.77 13.44
CA ARG A 5 -0.59 3.35 12.20
C ARG A 5 -1.00 4.81 12.04
N LEU A 6 -2.24 5.14 12.42
CA LEU A 6 -2.69 6.54 12.44
C LEU A 6 -1.89 7.39 13.41
N ALA A 7 -1.63 6.89 14.62
CA ALA A 7 -0.81 7.58 15.61
C ALA A 7 0.64 7.77 15.11
N LEU A 8 1.24 6.75 14.49
CA LEU A 8 2.58 6.84 13.90
C LEU A 8 2.61 7.83 12.72
N ALA A 9 1.60 7.82 11.87
CA ALA A 9 1.48 8.77 10.76
C ALA A 9 1.31 10.20 11.27
N ALA A 10 0.48 10.41 12.31
CA ALA A 10 0.32 11.72 12.96
C ALA A 10 1.62 12.19 13.62
N LEU A 11 2.35 11.29 14.28
CA LEU A 11 3.65 11.61 14.87
C LEU A 11 4.66 12.02 13.79
N ALA A 12 4.83 11.19 12.75
CA ALA A 12 5.75 11.47 11.65
C ALA A 12 5.39 12.78 10.93
N LEU A 13 4.11 12.99 10.62
CA LEU A 13 3.63 14.19 9.95
C LEU A 13 3.72 15.43 10.84
N GLY A 14 3.54 15.29 12.16
CA GLY A 14 3.74 16.37 13.12
C GLY A 14 5.21 16.81 13.16
N LEU A 15 6.14 15.86 13.29
CA LEU A 15 7.58 16.15 13.33
C LEU A 15 8.08 16.72 12.00
N LEU A 16 7.79 16.07 10.88
CA LEU A 16 8.25 16.54 9.56
C LEU A 16 7.54 17.83 9.13
N GLY A 17 6.24 17.94 9.41
CA GLY A 17 5.45 19.12 9.08
C GLY A 17 5.89 20.37 9.85
N SER A 18 6.45 20.21 11.06
CA SER A 18 6.92 21.33 11.86
C SER A 18 7.95 22.20 11.12
N GLN A 19 8.73 21.61 10.21
CA GLN A 19 9.74 22.30 9.42
C GLN A 19 9.11 23.26 8.40
N ALA A 20 7.95 22.89 7.82
CA ALA A 20 7.18 23.77 6.95
C ALA A 20 6.60 24.96 7.73
N GLY A 21 6.12 24.71 8.95
CA GLY A 21 5.62 25.78 9.81
C GLY A 21 6.73 26.69 10.32
N HIS A 22 7.93 26.15 10.55
CA HIS A 22 9.11 26.92 10.94
C HIS A 22 9.57 27.85 9.79
N LEU A 23 9.64 27.34 8.56
CA LEU A 23 9.82 28.15 7.34
C LEU A 23 8.79 29.28 7.25
N PHE A 24 7.51 28.94 7.44
CA PHE A 24 6.43 29.92 7.35
C PHE A 24 6.51 30.99 8.44
N ALA A 25 6.78 30.61 9.69
CA ALA A 25 6.98 31.53 10.80
C ALA A 25 8.12 32.52 10.51
N TYR A 26 9.27 32.04 10.03
CA TYR A 26 10.40 32.91 9.70
C TYR A 26 10.12 33.80 8.49
N GLN A 27 9.42 33.29 7.47
CA GLN A 27 9.02 34.09 6.34
C GLN A 27 8.10 35.25 6.76
N LEU A 28 7.17 35.01 7.70
CA LEU A 28 6.33 36.05 8.27
C LEU A 28 7.12 37.04 9.14
N ARG A 29 8.08 36.54 9.92
CA ARG A 29 8.84 37.34 10.88
C ARG A 29 9.94 38.19 10.24
N PHE A 30 10.67 37.61 9.28
CA PHE A 30 11.90 38.18 8.72
C PHE A 30 11.81 38.50 7.23
N GLY A 31 10.71 38.15 6.55
CA GLY A 31 10.49 38.48 5.15
C GLY A 31 11.60 37.96 4.24
N ALA A 32 12.17 38.84 3.41
CA ALA A 32 13.22 38.48 2.46
C ALA A 32 14.50 37.92 3.11
N ALA A 33 14.75 38.23 4.38
CA ALA A 33 15.93 37.76 5.11
C ALA A 33 15.76 36.35 5.69
N ALA A 34 14.53 35.79 5.70
CA ALA A 34 14.21 34.54 6.38
C ALA A 34 15.17 33.39 6.02
N GLN A 35 15.40 33.20 4.73
CA GLN A 35 16.21 32.09 4.22
C GLN A 35 17.69 32.23 4.58
N GLN A 36 18.22 33.47 4.62
CA GLN A 36 19.58 33.73 5.08
C GLN A 36 19.73 33.46 6.58
N ILE A 37 18.76 33.89 7.39
CA ILE A 37 18.78 33.66 8.84
C ILE A 37 18.68 32.15 9.14
N GLN A 38 17.81 31.43 8.44
CA GLN A 38 17.61 29.98 8.61
C GLN A 38 18.67 29.10 7.92
N SER A 39 19.75 29.67 7.39
CA SER A 39 20.84 28.91 6.77
C SER A 39 22.21 29.23 7.35
N THR A 40 22.24 29.97 8.47
CA THR A 40 23.48 30.43 9.11
C THR A 40 23.54 30.02 10.57
N GLY A 41 24.75 29.99 11.13
CA GLY A 41 24.97 29.66 12.54
C GLY A 41 24.38 28.32 12.95
N ALA A 42 23.66 28.30 14.08
CA ALA A 42 22.99 27.11 14.60
C ALA A 42 21.94 26.54 13.64
N HIS A 43 21.40 27.34 12.70
CA HIS A 43 20.40 26.89 11.72
C HIS A 43 21.01 26.40 10.40
N ALA A 44 22.34 26.32 10.24
CA ALA A 44 22.94 25.91 8.97
C ALA A 44 22.49 24.52 8.47
N TYR A 45 22.05 23.65 9.38
CA TYR A 45 21.50 22.32 9.05
C TYR A 45 20.05 22.37 8.51
N PHE A 46 19.31 23.43 8.83
CA PHE A 46 17.87 23.53 8.63
C PHE A 46 17.44 23.42 7.16
N PRO A 47 18.11 24.04 6.17
CA PRO A 47 17.70 23.90 4.76
C PRO A 47 17.69 22.44 4.28
N MET A 48 18.64 21.63 4.75
CA MET A 48 18.70 20.21 4.43
C MET A 48 17.53 19.45 5.08
N VAL A 49 17.28 19.71 6.36
CA VAL A 49 16.19 19.07 7.12
C VAL A 49 14.83 19.46 6.54
N ALA A 50 14.59 20.74 6.26
CA ALA A 50 13.34 21.20 5.68
C ALA A 50 13.11 20.59 4.28
N LYS A 51 14.13 20.58 3.41
CA LYS A 51 14.03 19.98 2.07
C LYS A 51 13.73 18.48 2.12
N THR A 52 14.41 17.75 3.00
CA THR A 52 14.22 16.30 3.14
C THR A 52 12.85 15.98 3.75
N ALA A 53 12.42 16.71 4.77
CA ALA A 53 11.10 16.55 5.39
C ALA A 53 9.96 16.82 4.41
N LEU A 54 10.02 17.96 3.69
CA LEU A 54 9.04 18.30 2.67
C LEU A 54 9.04 17.28 1.52
N GLY A 55 10.22 16.87 1.06
CA GLY A 55 10.36 15.84 0.03
C GLY A 55 9.75 14.49 0.45
N ALA A 56 9.96 14.06 1.69
CA ALA A 56 9.38 12.83 2.23
C ALA A 56 7.84 12.91 2.31
N ILE A 57 7.29 14.04 2.78
CA ILE A 57 5.84 14.27 2.83
C ILE A 57 5.25 14.25 1.41
N SER A 58 5.87 14.97 0.47
CA SER A 58 5.43 15.01 -0.93
C SER A 58 5.47 13.62 -1.58
N ALA A 59 6.55 12.86 -1.36
CA ALA A 59 6.66 11.50 -1.87
C ALA A 59 5.57 10.58 -1.33
N ALA A 60 5.29 10.65 -0.02
CA ALA A 60 4.22 9.87 0.61
C ALA A 60 2.83 10.24 0.05
N LEU A 61 2.57 11.54 -0.15
CA LEU A 61 1.31 12.02 -0.74
C LEU A 61 1.14 11.50 -2.18
N ILE A 62 2.19 11.60 -3.01
CA ILE A 62 2.19 11.10 -4.39
C ILE A 62 1.94 9.59 -4.41
N ALA A 63 2.64 8.82 -3.58
CA ALA A 63 2.44 7.38 -3.48
C ALA A 63 0.99 7.04 -3.10
N GLY A 64 0.39 7.77 -2.16
CA GLY A 64 -1.02 7.62 -1.79
C GLY A 64 -1.97 7.90 -2.96
N LEU A 65 -1.74 8.98 -3.72
CA LEU A 65 -2.52 9.32 -4.92
C LEU A 65 -2.41 8.23 -5.99
N VAL A 66 -1.21 7.71 -6.22
CA VAL A 66 -0.96 6.61 -7.18
C VAL A 66 -1.72 5.36 -6.77
N LEU A 67 -1.69 4.96 -5.50
CA LEU A 67 -2.44 3.80 -5.01
C LEU A 67 -3.95 3.97 -5.21
N VAL A 68 -4.49 5.16 -4.92
CA VAL A 68 -5.92 5.45 -5.12
C VAL A 68 -6.29 5.45 -6.60
N GLY A 69 -5.44 6.04 -7.47
CA GLY A 69 -5.62 6.01 -8.92
C GLY A 69 -5.60 4.59 -9.48
N LEU A 70 -4.62 3.78 -9.07
CA LEU A 70 -4.50 2.37 -9.46
C LEU A 70 -5.73 1.56 -9.04
N ALA A 71 -6.22 1.74 -7.81
CA ALA A 71 -7.42 1.07 -7.34
C ALA A 71 -8.65 1.42 -8.18
N ARG A 72 -8.80 2.69 -8.60
CA ARG A 72 -9.89 3.11 -9.49
C ARG A 72 -9.81 2.45 -10.86
N ILE A 73 -8.61 2.37 -11.44
CA ILE A 73 -8.38 1.73 -12.75
C ILE A 73 -8.69 0.23 -12.67
N LEU A 74 -8.17 -0.47 -11.65
CA LEU A 74 -8.34 -1.92 -11.52
C LEU A 74 -9.76 -2.34 -11.17
N SER A 75 -10.45 -1.58 -10.32
CA SER A 75 -11.81 -1.93 -9.89
C SER A 75 -12.91 -1.41 -10.83
N GLY A 76 -12.60 -0.45 -11.70
CA GLY A 76 -13.57 0.29 -12.51
C GLY A 76 -14.57 1.10 -11.69
N ARG A 77 -14.34 1.26 -10.38
CA ARG A 77 -15.27 1.88 -9.43
C ARG A 77 -14.59 2.99 -8.65
N ARG A 78 -15.39 3.90 -8.09
CA ARG A 78 -14.90 4.89 -7.12
C ARG A 78 -14.56 4.18 -5.81
N VAL A 79 -13.42 4.55 -5.22
CA VAL A 79 -13.01 4.10 -3.88
C VAL A 79 -13.99 4.67 -2.86
N ARG A 80 -14.74 3.80 -2.18
CA ARG A 80 -15.65 4.17 -1.07
C ARG A 80 -14.91 4.09 0.26
N THR A 81 -15.29 4.95 1.20
CA THR A 81 -14.67 5.08 2.52
C THR A 81 -15.72 4.85 3.61
N ASP A 82 -15.42 4.01 4.60
CA ASP A 82 -16.42 3.57 5.59
C ASP A 82 -16.32 4.33 6.93
N SER A 83 -15.15 4.85 7.32
CA SER A 83 -15.00 5.60 8.57
C SER A 83 -13.83 6.59 8.50
N GLU A 84 -14.08 7.85 8.82
CA GLU A 84 -13.08 8.91 8.79
C GLU A 84 -12.62 9.33 10.20
N PRO A 85 -11.31 9.57 10.40
CA PRO A 85 -10.83 10.16 11.64
C PRO A 85 -11.42 11.56 11.89
N SER A 86 -11.65 11.90 13.16
CA SER A 86 -12.06 13.26 13.56
C SER A 86 -11.02 14.29 13.15
N PHE A 87 -11.44 15.26 12.33
CA PHE A 87 -10.58 16.36 11.89
C PHE A 87 -10.05 17.19 13.06
N ILE A 88 -10.93 17.55 14.01
CA ILE A 88 -10.55 18.37 15.17
C ILE A 88 -9.54 17.65 16.05
N SER A 89 -9.70 16.34 16.23
CA SER A 89 -8.73 15.54 17.00
C SER A 89 -7.38 15.45 16.30
N LEU A 90 -7.36 15.25 14.98
CA LEU A 90 -6.11 15.25 14.20
C LEU A 90 -5.43 16.62 14.21
N LEU A 91 -6.20 17.69 14.04
CA LEU A 91 -5.70 19.07 14.08
C LEU A 91 -5.07 19.36 15.44
N ALA A 92 -5.75 19.06 16.55
CA ALA A 92 -5.23 19.29 17.88
C ALA A 92 -3.91 18.55 18.14
N VAL A 93 -3.83 17.27 17.75
CA VAL A 93 -2.61 16.46 17.90
C VAL A 93 -1.47 17.00 17.04
N LEU A 94 -1.72 17.23 15.75
CA LEU A 94 -0.71 17.70 14.80
C LEU A 94 -0.21 19.09 15.18
N PHE A 95 -1.11 20.01 15.52
CA PHE A 95 -0.74 21.35 15.97
C PHE A 95 0.10 21.30 17.24
N SER A 96 -0.29 20.48 18.23
CA SER A 96 0.47 20.36 19.49
C SER A 96 1.87 19.80 19.25
N LEU A 97 2.01 18.77 18.42
CA LEU A 97 3.31 18.19 18.07
C LEU A 97 4.18 19.19 17.32
N GLN A 98 3.61 19.89 16.35
CA GLN A 98 4.32 20.88 15.55
C GLN A 98 4.78 22.07 16.40
N LEU A 99 3.90 22.61 17.24
CA LEU A 99 4.22 23.71 18.14
C LEU A 99 5.29 23.34 19.17
N ALA A 100 5.18 22.15 19.77
CA ALA A 100 6.19 21.65 20.71
C ALA A 100 7.55 21.47 20.02
N THR A 101 7.56 20.92 18.80
CA THR A 101 8.81 20.73 18.04
C THR A 101 9.43 22.08 17.69
N PHE A 102 8.64 23.04 17.22
CA PHE A 102 9.10 24.41 16.94
C PHE A 102 9.74 25.06 18.16
N ALA A 103 9.04 25.03 19.31
CA ALA A 103 9.55 25.63 20.54
C ALA A 103 10.85 24.94 21.00
N LEU A 104 10.91 23.61 20.94
CA LEU A 104 12.12 22.86 21.28
C LEU A 104 13.30 23.18 20.36
N GLN A 105 13.07 23.33 19.05
CA GLN A 105 14.12 23.72 18.09
C GLN A 105 14.67 25.11 18.44
N GLU A 106 13.80 26.12 18.55
CA GLU A 106 14.22 27.50 18.85
C GLU A 106 15.00 27.61 20.18
N ILE A 107 14.55 26.88 21.21
CA ILE A 107 15.24 26.85 22.50
C ILE A 107 16.60 26.16 22.37
N ALA A 108 16.65 24.97 21.75
CA ALA A 108 17.88 24.21 21.61
C ALA A 108 18.92 24.95 20.76
N GLU A 109 18.49 25.60 19.68
CA GLU A 109 19.37 26.37 18.80
C GLU A 109 19.89 27.64 19.48
N ALA A 110 19.05 28.34 20.24
CA ALA A 110 19.49 29.49 21.03
C ALA A 110 20.51 29.08 22.11
N LEU A 111 20.28 27.96 22.80
CA LEU A 111 21.22 27.40 23.77
C LEU A 111 22.55 27.01 23.12
N ALA A 112 22.50 26.34 21.95
CA ALA A 112 23.69 25.93 21.21
C ALA A 112 24.49 27.13 20.67
N ALA A 113 23.81 28.21 20.30
CA ALA A 113 24.43 29.45 19.84
C ALA A 113 24.91 30.36 20.98
N GLY A 114 24.59 30.05 22.24
CA GLY A 114 24.88 30.92 23.39
C GLY A 114 24.11 32.24 23.37
N THR A 115 22.95 32.27 22.71
CA THR A 115 22.10 33.47 22.56
C THR A 115 20.84 33.37 23.42
N SER A 116 20.19 34.50 23.70
CA SER A 116 18.88 34.49 24.36
C SER A 116 17.81 33.88 23.45
N PHE A 117 17.01 32.95 23.97
CA PHE A 117 15.78 32.51 23.31
C PHE A 117 14.66 33.56 23.47
N GLY A 118 13.70 33.56 22.55
CA GLY A 118 12.53 34.42 22.62
C GLY A 118 11.71 34.17 23.89
N SER A 119 10.91 35.16 24.31
CA SER A 119 10.00 34.96 25.44
C SER A 119 9.00 33.84 25.14
N ALA A 120 8.40 33.26 26.18
CA ALA A 120 7.36 32.24 25.99
C ALA A 120 6.19 32.77 25.11
N ALA A 121 5.85 34.05 25.24
CA ALA A 121 4.85 34.70 24.41
C ALA A 121 5.29 34.79 22.94
N ASP A 122 6.55 35.11 22.67
CA ASP A 122 7.09 35.15 21.29
C ASP A 122 7.08 33.77 20.64
N LEU A 123 7.50 32.73 21.37
CA LEU A 123 7.50 31.36 20.88
C LEU A 123 6.08 30.88 20.57
N LEU A 124 5.11 31.20 21.44
CA LEU A 124 3.71 30.87 21.21
C LEU A 124 3.11 31.64 20.04
N LEU A 125 3.41 32.93 19.91
CA LEU A 125 2.90 33.77 18.83
C LEU A 125 3.42 33.28 17.46
N TRP A 126 4.73 33.24 17.28
CA TRP A 126 5.33 32.85 16.00
C TRP A 126 5.13 31.37 15.71
N GLY A 127 5.20 30.53 16.73
CA GLY A 127 4.88 29.11 16.61
C GLY A 127 3.43 28.90 16.17
N THR A 128 2.45 29.61 16.73
CA THR A 128 1.05 29.46 16.32
C THR A 128 0.83 29.94 14.89
N LEU A 129 1.37 31.11 14.53
CA LEU A 129 1.26 31.66 13.17
C LEU A 129 1.89 30.76 12.11
N GLY A 130 3.04 30.14 12.43
CA GLY A 130 3.72 29.20 11.57
C GLY A 130 3.02 27.84 11.46
N GLN A 131 2.72 27.24 12.60
CA GLN A 131 2.34 25.83 12.70
C GLN A 131 0.85 25.57 12.46
N LEU A 132 -0.05 26.48 12.86
CA LEU A 132 -1.49 26.24 12.73
C LEU A 132 -1.95 26.03 11.27
N PRO A 133 -1.53 26.86 10.28
CA PRO A 133 -1.91 26.65 8.88
C PRO A 133 -1.40 25.31 8.34
N VAL A 134 -0.18 24.92 8.71
CA VAL A 134 0.42 23.66 8.31
C VAL A 134 -0.30 22.47 8.96
N ALA A 135 -0.67 22.58 10.23
CA ALA A 135 -1.44 21.56 10.94
C ALA A 135 -2.83 21.35 10.31
N ILE A 136 -3.49 22.42 9.82
CA ILE A 136 -4.77 22.32 9.09
C ILE A 136 -4.62 21.52 7.80
N VAL A 137 -3.60 21.84 7.00
CA VAL A 137 -3.32 21.12 5.75
C VAL A 137 -2.94 19.67 6.04
N ALA A 138 -2.07 19.44 7.02
CA ALA A 138 -1.64 18.11 7.45
C ALA A 138 -2.81 17.26 7.97
N ALA A 139 -3.70 17.82 8.79
CA ALA A 139 -4.88 17.13 9.29
C ALA A 139 -5.84 16.74 8.16
N SER A 140 -6.04 17.64 7.19
CA SER A 140 -6.86 17.39 6.01
C SER A 140 -6.27 16.28 5.14
N ALA A 141 -4.96 16.36 4.86
CA ALA A 141 -4.24 15.36 4.07
C ALA A 141 -4.23 13.99 4.76
N LEU A 142 -3.93 13.94 6.05
CA LEU A 142 -3.90 12.70 6.82
C LEU A 142 -5.29 12.08 6.92
N ARG A 143 -6.34 12.86 7.17
CA ARG A 143 -7.72 12.38 7.16
C ARG A 143 -8.08 11.76 5.81
N TRP A 144 -7.79 12.46 4.72
CA TRP A 144 -8.06 11.99 3.36
C TRP A 144 -7.27 10.72 3.00
N LEU A 145 -5.96 10.72 3.25
CA LEU A 145 -5.08 9.58 2.97
C LEU A 145 -5.49 8.36 3.78
N SER A 146 -5.81 8.54 5.07
CA SER A 146 -6.16 7.44 5.97
C SER A 146 -7.36 6.63 5.48
N THR A 147 -8.33 7.31 4.87
CA THR A 147 -9.57 6.69 4.39
C THR A 147 -9.41 6.13 2.99
N HIS A 148 -8.75 6.87 2.09
CA HIS A 148 -8.67 6.49 0.68
C HIS A 148 -7.59 5.44 0.42
N VAL A 149 -6.43 5.51 1.07
CA VAL A 149 -5.33 4.56 0.84
C VAL A 149 -5.70 3.18 1.38
N GLU A 150 -6.34 3.11 2.56
CA GLU A 150 -6.77 1.82 3.10
C GLU A 150 -7.80 1.13 2.20
N SER A 151 -8.84 1.86 1.79
CA SER A 151 -9.83 1.33 0.85
C SER A 151 -9.20 0.95 -0.50
N ALA A 152 -8.26 1.75 -1.01
CA ALA A 152 -7.55 1.47 -2.26
C ALA A 152 -6.73 0.18 -2.17
N VAL A 153 -5.96 0.00 -1.10
CA VAL A 153 -5.17 -1.21 -0.87
C VAL A 153 -6.06 -2.44 -0.71
N GLY A 154 -7.22 -2.32 -0.05
CA GLY A 154 -8.23 -3.37 0.03
C GLY A 154 -8.71 -3.81 -1.36
N LEU A 155 -9.16 -2.85 -2.18
CA LEU A 155 -9.63 -3.12 -3.54
C LEU A 155 -8.55 -3.75 -4.43
N ILE A 156 -7.31 -3.25 -4.37
CA ILE A 156 -6.20 -3.83 -5.12
C ILE A 156 -5.97 -5.28 -4.70
N ARG A 157 -5.97 -5.57 -3.39
CA ARG A 157 -5.79 -6.91 -2.85
C ARG A 157 -6.91 -7.85 -3.31
N ASP A 158 -8.15 -7.40 -3.34
CA ASP A 158 -9.30 -8.19 -3.78
C ASP A 158 -9.21 -8.52 -5.27
N VAL A 159 -8.86 -7.55 -6.12
CA VAL A 159 -8.64 -7.78 -7.55
C VAL A 159 -7.50 -8.76 -7.80
N VAL A 160 -6.37 -8.59 -7.12
CA VAL A 160 -5.21 -9.50 -7.24
C VAL A 160 -5.59 -10.91 -6.78
N ARG A 161 -6.34 -11.04 -5.68
CA ARG A 161 -6.82 -12.33 -5.18
C ARG A 161 -7.75 -13.00 -6.17
N ALA A 162 -8.73 -12.27 -6.71
CA ALA A 162 -9.66 -12.78 -7.73
C ALA A 162 -8.90 -13.27 -8.97
N ALA A 163 -7.95 -12.49 -9.48
CA ALA A 163 -7.11 -12.88 -10.61
C ALA A 163 -6.29 -14.15 -10.30
N SER A 164 -5.74 -14.28 -9.09
CA SER A 164 -4.99 -15.47 -8.68
C SER A 164 -5.87 -16.72 -8.54
N SER A 165 -7.13 -16.58 -8.14
CA SER A 165 -8.09 -17.70 -8.04
C SER A 165 -8.63 -18.16 -9.39
N MET A 166 -8.47 -17.36 -10.45
CA MET A 166 -8.83 -17.72 -11.82
C MET A 166 -7.73 -18.47 -12.58
N LEU A 167 -6.54 -18.64 -11.97
CA LEU A 167 -5.52 -19.52 -12.51
C LEU A 167 -6.08 -20.96 -12.48
N PRO A 168 -6.13 -21.67 -13.62
CA PRO A 168 -6.59 -23.04 -13.66
C PRO A 168 -5.81 -23.86 -12.64
N ALA A 169 -6.50 -24.59 -11.76
CA ALA A 169 -5.85 -25.68 -11.03
C ALA A 169 -5.20 -26.58 -12.09
N PRO A 170 -3.93 -27.03 -11.92
CA PRO A 170 -3.38 -28.02 -12.81
C PRO A 170 -4.36 -29.19 -12.78
N ALA A 171 -5.05 -29.41 -13.91
CA ALA A 171 -5.94 -30.54 -14.03
C ALA A 171 -5.10 -31.77 -13.67
N PRO A 172 -5.53 -32.62 -12.72
CA PRO A 172 -4.85 -33.88 -12.54
C PRO A 172 -4.85 -34.54 -13.92
N SER A 173 -3.66 -34.80 -14.46
CA SER A 173 -3.55 -35.55 -15.69
C SER A 173 -4.14 -36.92 -15.39
N VAL A 174 -5.42 -37.10 -15.72
CA VAL A 174 -6.03 -38.41 -15.77
C VAL A 174 -5.34 -39.08 -16.95
N VAL A 175 -4.23 -39.75 -16.67
CA VAL A 175 -3.70 -40.75 -17.59
C VAL A 175 -4.83 -41.74 -17.74
N PRO A 176 -5.46 -41.90 -18.92
CA PRO A 176 -6.38 -42.99 -19.11
C PRO A 176 -5.56 -44.25 -18.89
N ALA A 177 -5.78 -44.91 -17.75
CA ALA A 177 -5.37 -46.29 -17.58
C ALA A 177 -6.19 -47.05 -18.61
N PHE A 178 -5.63 -47.24 -19.81
CA PHE A 178 -6.13 -48.25 -20.72
C PHE A 178 -6.11 -49.55 -19.91
N ALA A 179 -7.30 -50.03 -19.54
CA ALA A 179 -7.44 -51.36 -18.99
C ALA A 179 -6.74 -52.29 -19.97
N ALA A 180 -5.67 -52.93 -19.53
CA ALA A 180 -5.00 -53.95 -20.33
C ALA A 180 -6.09 -54.93 -20.78
N PRO A 181 -6.29 -55.14 -22.09
CA PRO A 181 -7.30 -56.08 -22.54
C PRO A 181 -6.98 -57.44 -21.92
N ASP A 182 -7.99 -58.02 -21.26
CA ASP A 182 -7.88 -59.31 -20.59
C ASP A 182 -7.52 -60.38 -21.63
N MET A 183 -6.23 -60.69 -21.75
CA MET A 183 -5.67 -61.60 -22.75
C MET A 183 -6.26 -63.01 -22.63
N ALA A 184 -6.89 -63.33 -21.50
CA ALA A 184 -7.61 -64.58 -21.29
C ALA A 184 -8.77 -64.78 -22.29
N TRP A 185 -9.45 -63.70 -22.71
CA TRP A 185 -10.59 -63.79 -23.64
C TRP A 185 -10.17 -63.95 -25.11
N LEU A 186 -8.99 -63.48 -25.47
CA LEU A 186 -8.46 -63.60 -26.84
C LEU A 186 -7.89 -65.01 -27.11
N ILE A 187 -7.37 -65.68 -26.08
CA ILE A 187 -6.82 -67.04 -26.20
C ILE A 187 -7.94 -68.11 -26.17
N SER A 188 -9.05 -67.87 -25.45
CA SER A 188 -10.14 -68.84 -25.32
C SER A 188 -10.93 -69.08 -26.63
N ARG A 189 -10.96 -68.10 -27.55
CA ARG A 189 -11.68 -68.22 -28.83
C ARG A 189 -10.92 -68.95 -29.94
N VAL A 190 -9.62 -69.21 -29.78
CA VAL A 190 -8.79 -69.82 -30.85
C VAL A 190 -8.55 -71.32 -30.61
N ALA A 191 -8.85 -71.87 -29.43
CA ALA A 191 -8.49 -73.24 -29.05
C ALA A 191 -9.63 -74.29 -29.18
N GLY A 192 -10.71 -74.02 -29.93
CA GLY A 192 -11.98 -74.75 -29.71
C GLY A 192 -12.70 -75.45 -30.87
N SER A 193 -12.25 -75.44 -32.14
CA SER A 193 -13.15 -75.95 -33.21
C SER A 193 -12.55 -76.57 -34.48
N SER A 194 -11.29 -77.04 -34.51
CA SER A 194 -10.73 -77.67 -35.73
C SER A 194 -10.44 -79.18 -35.65
N LEU A 195 -11.03 -79.91 -34.71
CA LEU A 195 -10.88 -81.38 -34.61
C LEU A 195 -12.24 -82.09 -34.53
N ALA A 196 -12.97 -82.15 -35.65
CA ALA A 196 -13.99 -83.19 -35.85
C ALA A 196 -14.39 -83.38 -37.34
N LYS A 197 -13.86 -84.47 -37.92
CA LYS A 197 -14.50 -85.42 -38.84
C LYS A 197 -15.17 -84.91 -40.13
N ARG A 198 -14.58 -85.26 -41.28
CA ARG A 198 -15.34 -85.68 -42.47
C ARG A 198 -14.78 -87.02 -42.97
N GLY A 199 -15.61 -88.07 -42.89
CA GLY A 199 -15.35 -89.35 -43.55
C GLY A 199 -15.66 -89.27 -45.05
N PRO A 200 -15.21 -90.25 -45.85
CA PRO A 200 -15.31 -90.21 -47.30
C PRO A 200 -16.76 -90.42 -47.80
N PRO A 201 -17.14 -89.81 -48.94
CA PRO A 201 -18.50 -89.87 -49.48
C PRO A 201 -18.84 -91.21 -50.14
N THR A 202 -20.09 -91.64 -49.97
CA THR A 202 -20.71 -92.83 -50.59
C THR A 202 -21.05 -92.56 -52.05
N SER A 203 -20.56 -93.40 -52.97
CA SER A 203 -20.86 -93.33 -54.40
C SER A 203 -22.18 -94.01 -54.78
N LEU A 204 -22.89 -93.33 -55.67
CA LEU A 204 -24.17 -93.57 -56.35
C LEU A 204 -24.46 -95.01 -56.82
N ARG A 205 -25.72 -95.45 -56.63
CA ARG A 205 -26.38 -96.54 -57.37
C ARG A 205 -26.74 -96.07 -58.78
N ILE A 206 -26.45 -96.89 -59.78
CA ILE A 206 -27.03 -96.79 -61.14
C ILE A 206 -27.91 -98.03 -61.34
N SER A 207 -29.15 -97.81 -61.78
CA SER A 207 -30.09 -98.84 -62.21
C SER A 207 -29.95 -99.08 -63.72
N LEU A 208 -30.02 -100.35 -64.13
CA LEU A 208 -30.63 -100.80 -65.38
C LEU A 208 -31.49 -102.02 -65.05
#